data_AF-X8AR03-F1
#
_entry.id   AF-X8AR03-F1
#
_cell.length_a   1.000
_cell.length_b   1.000
_cell.length_c   1.000
_cell.angle_alpha   90.00
_cell.angle_beta   90.00
_cell.angle_gamma   90.00
#
_symmetry.space_group_name_H-M   'P 1'
#
loop_
_entity.id
_entity.type
_entity.pdbx_description
1 polymer ?
#
loop_
_entity_poly.entity_id
_entity_poly.type
_entity_poly.pdbx_seq_one_letter_code
_entity_poly.pdbx_strand_id
1 'polypeptide(L)' 'MAGSSLTVFSGYRFVRHAAATRIPVAIVNRGRTRGDDLAAVKVDGGCSEVLTLLADELGCAPVTAAGEW' A
#
# COMPACT_ATOMS: atom_id res chain seq x y z
N MET A 1 -2.81 0.19 -0.64
CA MET A 1 -2.52 -1.27 -0.60
C MET A 1 -1.01 -1.46 -0.56
N ALA A 2 -0.50 -2.39 0.23
CA ALA A 2 0.93 -2.58 0.40
C ALA A 2 1.30 -4.07 0.35
N GLY A 3 2.32 -4.44 -0.43
CA GLY A 3 2.86 -5.80 -0.49
C GLY A 3 1.94 -6.88 -1.11
N SER A 4 0.93 -6.49 -1.88
CA SER A 4 0.00 -7.41 -2.55
C SER A 4 -0.05 -7.14 -4.05
N SER A 5 -0.02 -8.20 -4.86
CA SER A 5 -0.22 -8.12 -6.31
C SER A 5 -1.67 -7.84 -6.72
N LEU A 6 -2.62 -7.95 -5.77
CA LEU A 6 -4.07 -7.78 -5.98
C LEU A 6 -4.66 -8.72 -7.04
N THR A 7 -3.97 -9.81 -7.36
CA THR A 7 -4.44 -10.81 -8.33
C THR A 7 -5.76 -11.44 -7.89
N VAL A 8 -5.87 -11.77 -6.60
CA VAL A 8 -7.08 -12.27 -5.96
C VAL A 8 -8.01 -11.13 -5.49
N PHE A 9 -9.32 -11.41 -5.47
CA PHE A 9 -10.35 -10.39 -5.22
C PHE A 9 -10.38 -9.85 -3.78
N SER A 10 -9.86 -10.60 -2.80
CA SER A 10 -9.95 -10.26 -1.37
C SER A 10 -9.39 -8.87 -1.03
N GLY A 11 -8.24 -8.52 -1.61
CA GLY A 11 -7.65 -7.18 -1.52
C GLY A 11 -8.13 -6.24 -2.63
N TYR A 12 -8.29 -6.75 -3.86
CA TYR A 12 -8.67 -5.93 -5.02
C TYR A 12 -10.06 -5.28 -4.88
N ARG A 13 -11.00 -5.91 -4.16
CA ARG A 13 -12.33 -5.35 -3.89
C ARG A 13 -12.28 -3.99 -3.20
N PHE A 14 -11.29 -3.75 -2.33
CA PHE A 14 -11.13 -2.48 -1.63
C PHE A 14 -10.65 -1.38 -2.57
N VAL A 15 -9.68 -1.68 -3.44
CA VAL A 15 -9.20 -0.74 -4.47
C VAL A 15 -10.33 -0.36 -5.42
N ARG A 16 -11.09 -1.35 -5.89
CA ARG A 16 -12.26 -1.10 -6.75
C ARG A 16 -13.32 -0.23 -6.06
N HIS A 17 -13.61 -0.52 -4.79
CA HIS A 17 -14.59 0.25 -4.04
C HIS A 17 -14.14 1.70 -3.83
N ALA A 18 -12.89 1.91 -3.41
CA ALA A 18 -12.31 3.24 -3.23
C ALA A 18 -12.32 4.05 -4.54
N ALA A 19 -11.92 3.45 -5.66
CA ALA A 19 -11.99 4.12 -6.96
C ALA A 19 -13.43 4.50 -7.34
N ALA A 20 -14.40 3.61 -7.13
CA ALA A 20 -15.81 3.88 -7.40
C ALA A 20 -16.39 5.01 -6.52
N THR A 21 -15.88 5.17 -5.29
CA THR A 21 -16.28 6.25 -4.37
C THR A 21 -15.38 7.49 -4.46
N ARG A 22 -14.49 7.56 -5.46
CA ARG A 22 -13.53 8.66 -5.69
C ARG A 22 -12.58 8.91 -4.52
N ILE A 23 -12.25 7.87 -3.77
CA ILE A 23 -11.21 7.89 -2.74
C ILE A 23 -9.87 7.58 -3.42
N PRO A 24 -8.87 8.48 -3.36
CA PRO A 24 -7.56 8.23 -3.95
C PRO A 24 -6.89 6.99 -3.35
N VAL A 25 -6.33 6.13 -4.22
CA VAL A 25 -5.63 4.91 -3.81
C VAL A 25 -4.14 5.02 -4.11
N ALA A 26 -3.31 4.77 -3.11
CA ALA A 26 -1.89 4.52 -3.28
C ALA A 26 -1.59 3.01 -3.24
N ILE A 27 -0.74 2.55 -4.16
CA ILE A 27 -0.26 1.16 -4.22
C ILE A 27 1.26 1.14 -4.06
N VAL A 28 1.73 0.37 -3.08
CA VAL A 28 3.16 0.09 -2.86
C VAL A 28 3.39 -1.40 -3.05
N ASN A 29 3.97 -1.78 -4.19
CA ASN A 29 4.27 -3.18 -4.50
C ASN A 29 5.32 -3.26 -5.62
N ARG A 30 6.18 -4.27 -5.58
CA ARG A 30 7.12 -4.53 -6.67
C ARG A 30 6.41 -5.07 -7.90
N GLY A 31 6.66 -4.48 -9.06
CA GLY A 31 6.10 -4.91 -10.33
C GLY A 31 4.62 -4.56 -10.53
N ARG A 32 3.95 -5.27 -11.45
CA ARG A 32 2.55 -4.98 -11.84
C ARG A 32 1.55 -5.45 -10.78
N THR A 33 0.50 -4.67 -10.58
CA THR A 33 -0.66 -5.08 -9.78
C THR A 33 -1.95 -4.98 -10.59
N ARG A 34 -2.97 -5.76 -10.23
CA ARG A 34 -4.30 -5.67 -10.87
C ARG A 34 -4.97 -4.31 -10.65
N GLY A 35 -4.52 -3.53 -9.67
CA GLY A 35 -5.07 -2.23 -9.31
C GLY A 35 -4.37 -1.03 -9.94
N ASP A 36 -3.35 -1.24 -10.77
CA ASP A 36 -2.49 -0.16 -11.28
C ASP A 36 -3.30 0.96 -11.97
N ASP A 37 -4.25 0.61 -12.84
CA ASP A 37 -5.09 1.58 -13.56
C ASP A 37 -6.08 2.36 -12.67
N LEU A 38 -6.29 1.90 -11.44
CA LEU A 38 -7.17 2.52 -10.44
C LEU A 38 -6.38 3.33 -9.40
N ALA A 39 -5.06 3.26 -9.42
CA ALA A 39 -4.21 3.93 -8.45
C ALA A 39 -4.01 5.40 -8.83
N ALA A 40 -4.16 6.29 -7.86
CA ALA A 40 -3.73 7.68 -8.00
C ALA A 40 -2.20 7.80 -7.92
N VAL A 41 -1.57 6.93 -7.13
CA VAL A 41 -0.12 6.85 -6.97
C VAL A 41 0.30 5.38 -6.95
N LYS A 42 1.31 5.03 -7.73
CA LYS A 42 1.96 3.72 -7.68
C LYS A 42 3.44 3.90 -7.35
N VAL A 43 3.91 3.18 -6.34
CA VAL A 43 5.31 3.10 -5.97
C VAL A 43 5.79 1.67 -6.21
N ASP A 44 6.72 1.53 -7.17
CA ASP A 44 7.41 0.26 -7.42
C ASP A 44 8.59 0.17 -6.45
N GLY A 45 8.41 -0.58 -5.35
CA GLY A 45 9.39 -0.62 -4.27
C GLY A 45 9.07 -1.68 -3.23
N GLY A 46 10.06 -1.96 -2.36
CA GLY A 46 9.86 -2.80 -1.20
C GLY A 46 8.87 -2.16 -0.23
N CYS A 47 7.81 -2.88 0.13
CA CYS A 47 6.76 -2.37 1.03
C CYS A 47 7.34 -1.81 2.34
N SER A 48 8.21 -2.59 3.02
CA SER A 48 8.80 -2.16 4.29
C SER A 48 9.66 -0.91 4.13
N GLU A 49 10.56 -0.90 3.16
CA GLU A 49 11.46 0.23 2.88
C GLU A 49 10.66 1.52 2.58
N VAL A 50 9.70 1.45 1.67
CA VAL A 50 8.89 2.62 1.29
C VAL A 50 8.06 3.13 2.48
N LEU A 51 7.46 2.24 3.27
CA LEU A 51 6.65 2.65 4.42
C LEU A 51 7.51 3.19 5.58
N THR A 52 8.73 2.67 5.78
CA THR A 52 9.68 3.24 6.74
C THR A 52 10.08 4.65 6.35
N LEU A 53 10.48 4.87 5.09
CA LEU A 53 10.82 6.20 4.59
C LEU A 53 9.64 7.17 4.72
N LEU A 54 8.43 6.72 4.37
CA LEU A 54 7.23 7.53 4.52
C LEU A 54 6.93 7.87 5.99
N ALA A 55 7.14 6.93 6.91
CA ALA A 55 6.95 7.17 8.34
C ALA A 55 7.95 8.22 8.86
N ASP A 56 9.23 8.12 8.47
CA ASP A 56 10.27 9.07 8.85
C ASP A 56 9.96 10.48 8.34
N GLU A 57 9.55 10.62 7.07
CA GLU A 57 9.16 11.90 6.46
C GLU A 57 7.93 12.54 7.12
N LEU A 58 6.99 11.74 7.60
CA LEU A 58 5.80 12.23 8.31
C LEU A 58 6.08 12.52 9.80
N GLY A 59 7.31 12.29 10.27
CA GLY A 59 7.66 12.42 11.69
C GLY A 59 6.95 11.39 12.58
N CYS A 60 6.56 10.25 12.03
CA CYS A 60 5.91 9.18 12.77
C CYS A 60 6.94 8.49 13.67
N ALA A 61 6.73 8.52 14.99
CA ALA A 61 7.60 7.79 15.90
C ALA A 61 7.53 6.28 15.59
N PRO A 62 8.67 5.56 15.62
CA PRO A 62 8.67 4.13 15.34
C PRO A 62 7.74 3.40 16.32
N VAL A 63 6.89 2.52 15.79
CA VAL A 63 6.12 1.61 16.64
C VAL A 63 7.10 0.62 17.24
N THR A 64 7.41 0.78 18.53
CA THR A 64 8.19 -0.23 19.25
C THR A 64 7.39 -1.52 19.24
N ALA A 65 7.91 -2.56 18.57
CA ALA A 65 7.29 -3.87 18.59
C ALA A 65 7.19 -4.33 20.05
N ALA A 66 5.96 -4.40 20.56
CA ALA A 66 5.72 -4.89 21.90
C ALA A 66 5.99 -6.40 21.91
N GLY A 67 7.11 -6.80 22.49
CA GLY A 67 7.32 -8.13 23.08
C GLY A 67 7.46 -9.29 22.11
N GLU A 68 8.67 -9.84 22.06
CA GLU A 68 9.00 -11.18 21.60
C GLU A 68 8.18 -12.21 22.41
N TRP A 69 7.44 -13.08 21.72
CA TRP A 69 6.88 -14.32 22.27
C TRP A 69 7.62 -15.51 21.62
#